data_AF-A0A2S0RDT0-F1
#
_entry.id   AF-A0A2S0RDT0-F1
#
_cell.length_a   1.000
_cell.length_b   1.000
_cell.length_c   1.000
_cell.angle_alpha   90.00
_cell.angle_beta   90.00
_cell.angle_gamma   90.00
#
_symmetry.space_group_name_H-M   'P 1'
#
loop_
_entity.id
_entity.type
_entity.pdbx_description
1 polymer ?
#
loop_
_entity_poly.entity_id
_entity_poly.type
_entity_poly.pdbx_seq_one_letter_code
_entity_poly.pdbx_strand_id
1 'polypeptide(L)'
;MGLFNFFRKKAKASDDDTDNFMARMEAMVAQIREAEGTHDDELPNHQGEYGFSTDNPILLTSVSESRKYLDKLIYIKPGSSQYRWERTGAVRSNIVSTPIDQYNLLDADFNVVTTIYIWPYNKVNSKKVPEGFGLMDVD
;
A
#
# COMPACT_ATOMS: atom_id res chain seq x y z
N MET A 1 -58.04 10.32 -16.39
CA MET A 1 -56.81 10.27 -17.22
C MET A 1 -55.83 11.25 -16.59
N GLY A 2 -54.67 10.92 -16.03
CA GLY A 2 -53.86 9.70 -16.03
C GLY A 2 -52.40 10.14 -16.05
N LEU A 3 -51.58 9.56 -15.16
CA LEU A 3 -50.12 9.33 -15.30
C LEU A 3 -49.25 10.62 -15.23
N PHE A 4 -48.34 10.84 -14.29
CA PHE A 4 -47.28 9.94 -13.83
C PHE A 4 -46.79 10.35 -12.44
N ASN A 5 -46.91 9.41 -11.50
CA ASN A 5 -46.21 9.41 -10.23
C ASN A 5 -44.84 8.75 -10.47
N PHE A 6 -43.81 9.52 -10.83
CA PHE A 6 -42.48 8.97 -11.13
C PHE A 6 -41.58 9.00 -9.89
N PHE A 7 -41.81 8.00 -9.03
CA PHE A 7 -40.96 7.60 -7.91
C PHE A 7 -39.49 7.45 -8.34
N ARG A 8 -38.61 8.34 -7.90
CA ARG A 8 -37.16 8.06 -7.87
C ARG A 8 -36.81 7.51 -6.48
N LYS A 9 -37.15 6.23 -6.28
CA LYS A 9 -36.67 5.41 -5.18
C LYS A 9 -35.14 5.38 -5.27
N LYS A 10 -34.45 6.19 -4.45
CA LYS A 10 -33.03 5.94 -4.12
C LYS A 10 -33.01 4.54 -3.52
N ALA A 11 -32.42 3.58 -4.24
CA ALA A 11 -32.03 2.32 -3.63
C ALA A 11 -30.99 2.66 -2.55
N LYS A 12 -31.39 2.56 -1.28
CA LYS A 12 -30.45 2.33 -0.18
C LYS A 12 -29.81 0.98 -0.50
N ALA A 13 -28.55 0.96 -0.93
CA ALA A 13 -27.74 -0.21 -0.70
C ALA A 13 -27.78 -0.43 0.83
N SER A 14 -28.18 -1.62 1.26
CA SER A 14 -28.27 -1.97 2.69
C SER A 14 -26.88 -1.86 3.29
N ASP A 15 -26.75 -1.19 4.44
CA ASP A 15 -25.50 -1.17 5.21
C ASP A 15 -24.99 -2.61 5.47
N ASP A 16 -25.92 -3.57 5.65
CA ASP A 16 -25.69 -5.01 5.85
C ASP A 16 -24.92 -5.71 4.70
N ASP A 17 -25.15 -5.31 3.44
CA ASP A 17 -24.44 -5.89 2.29
C ASP A 17 -22.98 -5.40 2.21
N THR A 18 -22.76 -4.16 2.63
CA THR A 18 -21.42 -3.55 2.67
C THR A 18 -20.60 -4.17 3.79
N ASP A 19 -21.19 -4.37 4.96
CA ASP A 19 -20.55 -4.99 6.12
C ASP A 19 -20.13 -6.44 5.82
N ASN A 20 -20.99 -7.21 5.15
CA ASN A 20 -20.66 -8.57 4.72
C ASN A 20 -19.51 -8.60 3.69
N PHE A 21 -19.49 -7.67 2.74
CA PHE A 21 -18.38 -7.55 1.79
C PHE A 21 -17.05 -7.23 2.49
N MET A 22 -17.04 -6.25 3.39
CA MET A 22 -15.85 -5.84 4.13
C MET A 22 -15.33 -6.97 5.02
N ALA A 23 -16.21 -7.68 5.73
CA ALA A 23 -15.83 -8.83 6.56
C ALA A 23 -15.18 -9.95 5.74
N ARG A 24 -15.71 -10.24 4.54
CA ARG A 24 -15.12 -11.24 3.63
C ARG A 24 -13.76 -10.81 3.09
N MET A 25 -13.61 -9.54 2.75
CA MET A 25 -12.32 -8.97 2.35
C MET A 25 -11.29 -9.06 3.48
N GLU A 26 -11.67 -8.73 4.70
CA GLU A 26 -10.81 -8.82 5.88
C GLU A 26 -10.39 -10.28 6.16
N ALA A 27 -11.32 -11.23 6.09
CA ALA A 27 -11.01 -12.65 6.24
C ALA A 27 -10.04 -13.14 5.16
N MET A 28 -10.19 -12.70 3.91
CA MET A 28 -9.28 -13.02 2.82
C MET A 28 -7.88 -12.44 3.09
N VAL A 29 -7.79 -11.18 3.50
CA VAL A 29 -6.52 -10.53 3.85
C VAL A 29 -5.84 -11.25 5.03
N ALA A 30 -6.61 -11.66 6.05
CA ALA A 30 -6.08 -12.41 7.18
C ALA A 30 -5.50 -13.76 6.75
N GLN A 31 -6.18 -14.49 5.84
CA GLN A 31 -5.67 -15.74 5.30
C GLN A 31 -4.35 -15.56 4.54
N ILE A 32 -4.26 -14.54 3.68
CA ILE A 32 -3.02 -14.21 2.95
C ILE A 32 -1.90 -13.86 3.94
N ARG A 33 -2.19 -12.99 4.91
CA ARG A 33 -1.23 -12.58 5.94
C ARG A 33 -0.68 -13.79 6.68
N GLU A 34 -1.52 -14.73 7.09
CA GLU A 34 -1.07 -15.92 7.80
C GLU A 34 -0.21 -16.85 6.92
N ALA A 35 -0.63 -17.04 5.66
CA ALA A 35 0.02 -17.96 4.72
C ALA A 35 1.37 -17.44 4.21
N GLU A 36 1.47 -16.15 3.87
CA GLU A 36 2.61 -15.58 3.15
C GLU A 36 3.36 -14.50 3.94
N GLY A 37 2.75 -13.93 4.99
CA GLY A 37 3.37 -12.88 5.78
C GLY A 37 4.49 -13.38 6.69
N THR A 38 5.45 -12.50 6.96
CA THR A 38 6.63 -12.72 7.80
C THR A 38 6.70 -11.71 8.96
N HIS A 39 7.49 -12.05 9.98
CA HIS A 39 7.86 -11.13 11.07
C HIS A 39 9.16 -10.38 10.80
N ASP A 40 9.85 -10.73 9.73
CA ASP A 40 11.08 -10.08 9.28
C ASP A 40 10.78 -8.83 8.45
N ASP A 41 11.80 -8.00 8.24
CA ASP A 41 11.69 -6.77 7.44
C ASP A 41 11.64 -7.03 5.93
N GLU A 42 12.01 -8.24 5.48
CA GLU A 42 12.13 -8.63 4.07
C GLU A 42 11.46 -9.98 3.81
N LEU A 43 10.98 -10.21 2.58
CA LEU A 43 10.38 -11.48 2.21
C LEU A 43 11.42 -12.62 2.30
N PRO A 44 11.00 -13.83 2.69
CA PRO A 44 11.86 -15.01 2.56
C PRO A 44 12.29 -15.20 1.10
N ASN A 45 13.59 -15.44 0.88
CA ASN A 45 14.18 -15.63 -0.46
C ASN A 45 14.05 -14.41 -1.41
N HIS A 46 13.89 -13.21 -0.86
CA HIS A 46 13.80 -11.96 -1.64
C HIS A 46 14.95 -11.82 -2.66
N GLN A 47 14.66 -11.07 -3.73
CA GLN A 47 15.63 -10.75 -4.77
C GLN A 47 15.61 -9.26 -5.07
N GLY A 48 16.80 -8.69 -5.24
CA GLY A 48 16.97 -7.26 -5.53
C GLY A 48 16.94 -6.38 -4.28
N GLU A 49 17.02 -5.07 -4.52
CA GLU A 49 17.16 -4.06 -3.48
C GLU A 49 15.85 -3.81 -2.72
N TYR A 50 15.95 -3.68 -1.40
CA TYR A 50 14.81 -3.49 -0.52
C TYR A 50 14.04 -2.21 -0.84
N GLY A 51 12.75 -2.35 -1.10
CA GLY A 51 11.83 -1.30 -1.49
C GLY A 51 11.90 -0.87 -2.95
N PHE A 52 12.92 -1.29 -3.71
CA PHE A 52 13.08 -0.97 -5.14
C PHE A 52 12.86 -2.18 -6.06
N SER A 53 12.59 -3.36 -5.48
CA SER A 53 12.27 -4.58 -6.22
C SER A 53 10.86 -5.06 -5.89
N THR A 54 10.15 -5.60 -6.89
CA THR A 54 8.87 -6.29 -6.68
C THR A 54 9.01 -7.55 -5.82
N ASP A 55 10.19 -8.16 -5.84
CA ASP A 55 10.53 -9.37 -5.07
C ASP A 55 11.30 -9.02 -3.78
N ASN A 56 11.47 -7.73 -3.48
CA ASN A 56 11.92 -7.26 -2.17
C ASN A 56 11.20 -5.95 -1.78
N PRO A 57 9.86 -5.93 -1.68
CA PRO A 57 9.09 -4.72 -1.40
C PRO A 57 9.17 -4.34 0.08
N ILE A 58 8.75 -3.12 0.41
CA ILE A 58 8.54 -2.69 1.80
C ILE A 58 7.33 -3.45 2.36
N LEU A 59 7.52 -4.13 3.49
CA LEU A 59 6.47 -4.98 4.08
C LEU A 59 5.67 -4.22 5.12
N LEU A 60 4.36 -4.10 4.91
CA LEU A 60 3.45 -3.39 5.81
C LEU A 60 2.17 -4.18 6.04
N THR A 61 1.49 -3.88 7.14
CA THR A 61 0.30 -4.64 7.55
C THR A 61 -0.97 -4.23 6.80
N SER A 62 -1.01 -3.04 6.22
CA SER A 62 -2.17 -2.53 5.50
C SER A 62 -1.84 -1.39 4.55
N VAL A 63 -2.80 -1.07 3.66
CA VAL A 63 -2.74 0.09 2.77
C VAL A 63 -2.69 1.40 3.57
N SER A 64 -3.38 1.46 4.71
CA SER A 64 -3.34 2.64 5.60
C SER A 64 -1.94 2.85 6.17
N GLU A 65 -1.27 1.78 6.59
CA GLU A 65 0.12 1.84 7.06
C GLU A 65 1.08 2.19 5.91
N SER A 66 0.79 1.75 4.69
CA SER A 66 1.56 2.13 3.49
C SER A 66 1.56 3.64 3.27
N ARG A 67 0.41 4.29 3.40
CA ARG A 67 0.30 5.76 3.28
C ARG A 67 1.06 6.46 4.40
N LYS A 68 0.87 6.02 5.65
CA LYS A 68 1.60 6.59 6.80
C LYS A 68 3.12 6.44 6.65
N TYR A 69 3.59 5.32 6.13
CA TYR A 69 5.00 5.09 5.87
C TYR A 69 5.52 6.05 4.80
N LEU A 70 4.82 6.15 3.66
CA LEU A 70 5.15 7.05 2.57
C LEU A 70 5.18 8.53 3.00
N ASP A 71 4.22 8.95 3.83
CA ASP A 71 4.17 10.32 4.36
C ASP A 71 5.36 10.66 5.27
N LYS A 72 5.94 9.66 5.94
CA LYS A 72 7.12 9.80 6.79
C LYS A 72 8.44 9.62 6.04
N LEU A 73 8.41 9.10 4.81
CA LEU A 73 9.61 8.77 4.06
C LEU A 73 10.29 10.05 3.55
N ILE A 74 11.57 10.19 3.86
CA ILE A 74 12.39 11.36 3.49
C ILE A 74 13.68 10.91 2.79
N TYR A 75 14.19 11.73 1.87
CA TYR A 75 15.53 11.51 1.34
C TYR A 75 16.59 11.91 2.35
N ILE A 76 17.69 11.16 2.40
CA ILE A 76 18.87 11.55 3.17
C ILE A 76 19.89 12.17 2.22
N LYS A 77 19.57 13.32 1.63
CA LYS A 77 20.53 14.12 0.85
C LYS A 77 20.56 15.57 1.35
N PRO A 78 21.74 16.21 1.42
CA PRO A 78 21.83 17.62 1.82
C PRO A 78 20.91 18.51 0.97
N GLY A 79 20.00 19.23 1.64
CA GLY A 79 19.05 20.14 1.00
C GLY A 79 17.78 19.48 0.42
N SER A 80 17.52 18.19 0.66
CA SER A 80 16.30 17.56 0.16
C SER A 80 15.05 17.97 0.95
N SER A 81 13.98 18.33 0.23
CA SER A 81 12.64 18.46 0.78
C SER A 81 11.94 17.09 0.90
N GLN A 82 10.86 17.04 1.65
CA GLN A 82 9.93 15.90 1.66
C GLN A 82 9.44 15.61 0.22
N TYR A 83 9.31 14.33 -0.11
CA TYR A 83 8.78 13.92 -1.41
C TYR A 83 7.26 13.95 -1.42
N ARG A 84 6.70 14.04 -2.63
CA ARG A 84 5.32 13.63 -2.87
C ARG A 84 5.35 12.20 -3.39
N TRP A 85 4.26 11.48 -3.19
CA TRP A 85 4.12 10.13 -3.72
C TRP A 85 2.80 9.99 -4.46
N GLU A 86 2.80 9.19 -5.51
CA GLU A 86 1.59 8.78 -6.21
C GLU A 86 1.60 7.27 -6.44
N ARG A 87 0.44 6.62 -6.27
CA ARG A 87 0.30 5.21 -6.61
C ARG A 87 0.12 5.08 -8.11
N THR A 88 1.03 4.39 -8.76
CA THR A 88 1.00 4.19 -10.22
C THR A 88 0.30 2.90 -10.63
N GLY A 89 0.19 1.92 -9.73
CA GLY A 89 -0.53 0.69 -10.01
C GLY A 89 -0.23 -0.42 -9.03
N ALA A 90 -0.46 -1.64 -9.49
CA ALA A 90 -0.03 -2.86 -8.82
C ALA A 90 0.68 -3.78 -9.82
N VAL A 91 1.69 -4.49 -9.34
CA VAL A 91 2.52 -5.41 -10.11
C VAL A 91 2.57 -6.78 -9.43
N ARG A 92 2.97 -7.82 -10.14
CA ARG A 92 3.11 -9.16 -9.58
C ARG A 92 4.52 -9.37 -9.04
N SER A 93 4.62 -10.11 -7.94
CA SER A 93 5.87 -10.68 -7.44
C SER A 93 5.96 -12.16 -7.84
N ASN A 94 7.17 -12.69 -7.88
CA ASN A 94 7.41 -14.13 -8.02
C ASN A 94 7.34 -14.87 -6.67
N ILE A 95 7.28 -14.14 -5.54
CA ILE A 95 7.38 -14.71 -4.19
C ILE A 95 5.99 -14.80 -3.52
N VAL A 96 5.18 -13.77 -3.64
CA VAL A 96 3.85 -13.68 -3.01
C VAL A 96 2.74 -13.71 -4.05
N SER A 97 1.58 -14.28 -3.70
CA SER A 97 0.48 -14.46 -4.65
C SER A 97 -0.33 -13.19 -4.87
N THR A 98 -0.26 -12.25 -3.92
CA THR A 98 -0.98 -10.98 -3.99
C THR A 98 -0.19 -9.89 -4.69
N PRO A 99 -0.88 -8.91 -5.32
CA PRO A 99 -0.20 -7.82 -5.98
C PRO A 99 0.61 -6.94 -5.03
N ILE A 100 1.74 -6.45 -5.53
CA ILE A 100 2.58 -5.44 -4.89
C ILE A 100 2.14 -4.07 -5.39
N ASP A 101 1.94 -3.12 -4.49
CA ASP A 101 1.63 -1.74 -4.86
C ASP A 101 2.88 -1.01 -5.35
N GLN A 102 2.74 -0.27 -6.45
CA GLN A 102 3.82 0.53 -7.04
C GLN A 102 3.55 2.02 -6.81
N TYR A 103 4.57 2.73 -6.33
CA TYR A 103 4.51 4.16 -6.06
C TYR A 103 5.68 4.88 -6.70
N ASN A 104 5.40 6.03 -7.33
CA ASN A 104 6.45 6.96 -7.71
C ASN A 104 6.68 7.96 -6.60
N LEU A 105 7.96 8.19 -6.27
CA LEU A 105 8.38 9.31 -5.43
C LEU A 105 8.73 10.48 -6.35
N LEU A 106 8.12 11.62 -6.09
CA LEU A 106 8.17 12.82 -6.91
C LEU A 106 8.88 13.94 -6.16
N ASP A 107 9.77 14.66 -6.86
CA ASP A 107 10.40 15.88 -6.32
C ASP A 107 9.43 17.07 -6.28
N ALA A 108 9.94 18.24 -5.88
CA ALA A 108 9.16 19.47 -5.81
C ALA A 108 8.63 19.94 -7.17
N ASP A 109 9.29 19.54 -8.26
CA ASP A 109 8.94 19.86 -9.65
C ASP A 109 8.10 18.75 -10.31
N PHE A 110 7.63 17.77 -9.52
CA PHE A 110 6.86 16.60 -9.96
C PHE A 110 7.61 15.63 -10.89
N ASN A 111 8.94 15.66 -10.91
CA ASN A 111 9.72 14.64 -11.61
C ASN A 111 9.82 13.36 -10.77
N VAL A 112 9.76 12.22 -11.45
CA VAL A 112 9.96 10.91 -10.80
C VAL A 112 11.43 10.78 -10.39
N VAL A 113 11.66 10.72 -9.08
CA VAL A 113 12.98 10.50 -8.48
C VAL A 113 13.31 9.02 -8.48
N THR A 114 12.35 8.21 -8.02
CA THR A 114 12.45 6.75 -8.00
C THR A 114 11.06 6.13 -7.87
N THR A 115 10.99 4.81 -8.06
CA THR A 115 9.79 4.01 -7.84
C THR A 115 10.04 3.08 -6.67
N ILE A 116 9.09 3.02 -5.73
CA ILE A 116 9.12 2.07 -4.63
C ILE A 116 7.95 1.09 -4.68
N TYR A 117 8.18 -0.08 -4.10
CA TYR A 117 7.25 -1.18 -4.07
C TYR A 117 6.86 -1.50 -2.63
N ILE A 118 5.56 -1.64 -2.37
CA ILE A 118 5.02 -1.90 -1.05
C ILE A 118 4.09 -3.10 -1.10
N TRP A 119 4.24 -4.01 -0.13
CA TRP A 119 3.33 -5.12 0.06
C TRP A 119 2.51 -4.95 1.34
N PRO A 120 1.23 -4.55 1.25
CA PRO A 120 0.40 -4.14 2.38
C PRO A 120 -0.32 -5.31 3.09
N TYR A 121 0.22 -6.53 3.03
CA TYR A 121 -0.42 -7.74 3.55
C TYR A 121 0.44 -8.50 4.56
N ASN A 122 1.52 -7.87 5.06
CA ASN A 122 2.45 -8.52 5.98
C ASN A 122 1.89 -8.70 7.40
N LYS A 123 2.55 -9.52 8.23
CA LYS A 123 2.19 -9.74 9.65
C LYS A 123 2.53 -8.53 10.53
N VAL A 124 3.68 -7.91 10.27
CA VAL A 124 4.17 -6.74 11.01
C VAL A 124 4.65 -5.64 10.06
N ASN A 125 4.68 -4.40 10.53
CA ASN A 125 5.28 -3.31 9.77
C ASN A 125 6.81 -3.44 9.85
N SER A 126 7.46 -3.49 8.69
CA SER A 126 8.92 -3.46 8.60
C SER A 126 9.47 -2.16 9.20
N LYS A 127 10.59 -2.29 9.91
CA LYS A 127 11.37 -1.16 10.45
C LYS A 127 12.51 -0.76 9.52
N LYS A 128 12.79 -1.58 8.50
CA LYS A 128 13.82 -1.30 7.50
C LYS A 128 13.36 -0.19 6.55
N VAL A 129 14.32 0.64 6.15
CA VAL A 129 14.12 1.74 5.22
C VAL A 129 14.96 1.49 3.96
N PRO A 130 14.44 1.77 2.75
CA PRO A 130 15.22 1.67 1.52
C PRO A 130 16.50 2.51 1.57
N GLU A 131 17.55 2.04 0.90
CA GLU A 131 18.83 2.73 0.88
C GLU A 131 18.69 4.16 0.31
N GLY A 132 19.35 5.12 0.96
CA GLY A 132 19.25 6.55 0.63
C GLY A 132 18.04 7.27 1.25
N PHE A 133 17.17 6.56 1.97
CA PHE A 133 16.00 7.12 2.63
C PHE A 133 16.05 6.99 4.16
N GLY A 134 15.31 7.85 4.83
CA GLY A 134 15.06 7.84 6.27
C GLY A 134 13.57 7.99 6.55
N LEU A 135 13.19 7.81 7.82
CA LEU A 135 11.85 8.11 8.30
C LEU A 135 11.92 9.34 9.21
N MET A 136 10.99 10.27 9.00
CA MET A 136 10.81 11.41 9.89
C MET A 136 10.15 10.94 11.19
N ASP A 137 10.81 11.19 12.31
CA ASP A 137 10.16 11.08 13.62
C ASP A 137 9.11 12.18 13.73
N VAL A 138 7.88 11.76 14.00
CA VAL A 138 6.76 12.67 14.25
C VAL A 138 6.49 12.54 15.74
N ASP A 139 7.04 13.48 16.51
CA ASP A 139 6.76 13.65 17.94
C ASP A 139 5.28 13.99 18.20
#